data_AF-A0A660XNU4-F1
#
_entry.id   AF-A0A660XNU4-F1
#
_cell.length_a   1.000
_cell.length_b   1.000
_cell.length_c   1.000
_cell.angle_alpha   90.00
_cell.angle_beta   90.00
_cell.angle_gamma   90.00
#
_symmetry.space_group_name_H-M   'P 1'
#
loop_
_entity.id
_entity.type
_entity.pdbx_description
1 polymer ?
#
loop_
_entity_poly.entity_id
_entity_poly.type
_entity_poly.pdbx_seq_one_letter_code
_entity_poly.pdbx_strand_id
1 'polypeptide(L)'
;PLDWDQRHTLNSSLIFGDPSNWSFAVIARFATGQPYTPSNPGSELTTQFENSARKPVTYNIDLNIFKMIKLNDHRIKLYCKIFNLTDRLNELRVYSSTGNAKHPYRTLPNIEVLLNNPNFTLEEVDLRPDYFSSPRRVVIGLNIDF
;
A
#
# COMPACT_ATOMS: atom_id res chain seq x y z
N PRO A 1 -9.87 -21.43 -4.45
CA PRO A 1 -10.36 -20.15 -3.87
C PRO A 1 -10.67 -19.16 -4.99
N LEU A 2 -11.57 -18.20 -4.79
CA LEU A 2 -11.77 -17.11 -5.76
C LEU A 2 -10.61 -16.11 -5.64
N ASP A 3 -10.29 -15.39 -6.73
CA ASP A 3 -9.16 -14.45 -6.78
C ASP A 3 -9.22 -13.35 -5.69
N TRP A 4 -10.42 -12.98 -5.27
CA TRP A 4 -10.66 -11.96 -4.25
C TRP A 4 -10.92 -12.53 -2.85
N ASP A 5 -10.69 -13.83 -2.63
CA ASP A 5 -10.89 -14.47 -1.32
C ASP A 5 -9.91 -13.93 -0.27
N GLN A 6 -10.43 -13.10 0.64
CA GLN A 6 -9.65 -12.47 1.70
C GLN A 6 -10.14 -12.93 3.06
N ARG A 7 -9.29 -13.70 3.77
CA ARG A 7 -9.69 -14.39 5.02
C ARG A 7 -10.00 -13.44 6.16
N HIS A 8 -9.19 -12.41 6.34
CA HIS A 8 -9.37 -11.43 7.41
C HIS A 8 -9.15 -10.01 6.90
N THR A 9 -10.08 -9.14 7.27
CA THR A 9 -9.98 -7.69 7.10
C THR A 9 -10.38 -7.02 8.40
N LEU A 10 -9.67 -5.96 8.77
CA LEU A 10 -9.96 -5.16 9.95
C LEU A 10 -9.86 -3.69 9.57
N ASN A 11 -10.96 -2.97 9.77
CA ASN A 11 -11.01 -1.52 9.61
C ASN A 11 -11.33 -0.91 10.98
N SER A 12 -10.46 -0.01 11.44
CA SER A 12 -10.62 0.68 12.72
C SER A 12 -10.53 2.18 12.51
N SER A 13 -11.39 2.92 13.20
CA SER A 13 -11.39 4.39 13.19
C SER A 13 -11.49 4.89 14.62
N LEU A 14 -10.47 5.62 15.06
CA LEU A 14 -10.40 6.22 16.38
C LEU A 14 -10.41 7.73 16.21
N ILE A 15 -11.38 8.40 16.82
CA ILE A 15 -11.56 9.84 16.71
C ILE A 15 -11.52 10.42 18.12
N PHE A 16 -10.61 11.37 18.33
CA PHE A 16 -10.42 12.08 19.57
C PHE A 16 -10.61 13.58 19.34
N GLY A 17 -11.05 14.26 20.40
CA GLY A 17 -11.19 15.70 20.44
C GLY A 17 -12.63 16.19 20.50
N ASP A 18 -12.76 17.49 20.30
CA ASP A 18 -14.02 18.22 20.34
C ASP A 18 -14.33 18.71 18.92
N PRO A 19 -15.38 18.19 18.25
CA PRO A 19 -15.74 18.57 16.90
C PRO A 19 -15.92 20.08 16.67
N SER A 20 -16.21 20.85 17.73
CA SER A 20 -16.35 22.31 17.67
C SER A 20 -15.03 23.08 17.71
N ASN A 21 -13.93 22.41 18.07
CA ASN A 21 -12.65 23.02 18.36
C ASN A 21 -11.48 22.31 17.66
N TRP A 22 -11.29 21.01 17.85
CA TRP A 22 -10.21 20.26 17.23
C TRP A 22 -10.55 18.77 17.15
N SER A 23 -10.01 18.08 16.15
CA SER A 23 -10.09 16.62 16.12
C SER A 23 -8.81 16.01 15.63
N PHE A 24 -8.53 14.83 16.16
CA PHE A 24 -7.48 13.92 15.75
C PHE A 24 -8.12 12.56 15.46
N ALA A 25 -8.05 12.12 14.22
CA ALA A 25 -8.66 10.88 13.77
C ALA A 25 -7.62 9.97 13.11
N VAL A 26 -7.52 8.74 13.62
CA VAL A 26 -6.66 7.68 13.08
C VAL A 26 -7.54 6.64 12.41
N ILE A 27 -7.24 6.31 11.17
CA ILE A 27 -7.96 5.30 10.39
C ILE A 27 -6.96 4.21 10.02
N ALA A 28 -7.11 3.03 10.61
CA ALA A 28 -6.27 1.88 10.36
C ALA A 28 -7.03 0.84 9.52
N ARG A 29 -6.37 0.33 8.49
CA ARG A 29 -6.88 -0.76 7.64
C ARG A 29 -5.84 -1.88 7.63
N PHE A 30 -6.26 -3.10 7.91
CA PHE A 30 -5.44 -4.31 7.84
C PHE A 30 -6.16 -5.36 7.03
N ALA A 31 -5.42 -6.11 6.23
CA ALA A 31 -5.97 -7.06 5.29
C ALA A 31 -4.97 -8.20 5.04
N THR A 32 -5.43 -9.46 5.17
CA THR A 32 -4.63 -10.61 4.74
C THR A 32 -4.49 -10.65 3.23
N GLY A 33 -3.44 -11.26 2.69
CA GLY A 33 -3.27 -11.35 1.25
C GLY A 33 -4.36 -12.16 0.54
N GLN A 34 -4.79 -11.62 -0.60
CA GLN A 34 -5.60 -12.35 -1.57
C GLN A 34 -4.78 -13.51 -2.17
N PRO A 35 -5.44 -14.57 -2.62
CA PRO A 35 -4.75 -15.66 -3.29
C PRO A 35 -4.15 -15.21 -4.63
N TYR A 36 -3.18 -15.98 -5.09
CA TYR A 36 -2.65 -15.92 -6.45
C TYR A 36 -2.20 -17.31 -6.88
N THR A 37 -2.07 -17.53 -8.18
CA THR A 37 -1.54 -18.77 -8.76
C THR A 37 -0.03 -18.61 -8.98
N PRO A 38 0.83 -19.35 -8.24
CA PRO A 38 2.27 -19.28 -8.45
C PRO A 38 2.66 -19.94 -9.76
N SER A 39 3.56 -19.31 -10.49
CA SER A 39 4.34 -20.01 -11.53
C SER A 39 5.48 -20.75 -10.84
N ASN A 40 5.78 -21.97 -11.29
CA ASN A 40 6.91 -22.78 -10.79
C ASN A 40 8.07 -22.75 -11.80
N PRO A 41 8.86 -21.66 -11.87
CA PRO A 41 9.89 -21.51 -12.90
C PRO A 41 11.05 -22.50 -12.78
N GLY A 42 11.17 -23.23 -11.66
CA GLY A 42 12.16 -24.29 -11.46
C GLY A 42 11.61 -25.72 -11.53
N SER A 43 10.36 -25.92 -11.96
CA SER A 43 9.74 -27.25 -12.08
C SER A 43 9.30 -27.51 -13.52
N GLU A 44 9.44 -28.76 -13.98
CA GLU A 44 8.85 -29.21 -15.25
C GLU A 44 7.33 -29.43 -15.16
N LEU A 45 6.75 -29.35 -13.96
CA LEU A 45 5.30 -29.40 -13.77
C LEU A 45 4.66 -28.11 -14.28
N THR A 46 3.98 -28.21 -15.42
CA THR A 46 3.30 -27.10 -16.07
C THR A 46 1.97 -26.71 -15.42
N THR A 47 1.43 -27.56 -14.54
CA THR A 47 0.12 -27.35 -13.90
C THR A 47 0.25 -27.01 -12.43
N GLN A 48 -0.22 -25.82 -12.06
CA GLN A 48 -0.28 -25.35 -10.69
C GLN A 48 -1.74 -25.23 -10.28
N PHE A 49 -2.05 -25.60 -9.03
CA PHE A 49 -3.38 -25.37 -8.50
C PHE A 49 -3.67 -23.87 -8.48
N GLU A 50 -4.81 -23.50 -9.05
CA GLU A 50 -5.26 -22.12 -9.09
C GLU A 50 -5.42 -21.58 -7.66
N ASN A 51 -4.94 -20.35 -7.43
CA ASN A 51 -5.08 -19.67 -6.14
C ASN A 51 -4.49 -20.46 -4.96
N SER A 52 -3.35 -21.12 -5.19
CA SER A 52 -2.68 -22.01 -4.21
C SER A 52 -1.74 -21.30 -3.23
N ALA A 53 -1.36 -20.05 -3.49
CA ALA A 53 -0.58 -19.22 -2.56
C ALA A 53 -1.28 -17.89 -2.28
N ARG A 54 -0.74 -17.10 -1.35
CA ARG A 54 -1.30 -15.79 -0.97
C ARG A 54 -0.27 -14.68 -1.09
N LYS A 55 -0.73 -13.51 -1.53
CA LYS A 55 0.04 -12.27 -1.53
C LYS A 55 0.45 -11.89 -0.09
N PRO A 56 1.43 -11.00 0.10
CA PRO A 56 1.76 -10.46 1.41
C PRO A 56 0.58 -9.74 2.06
N VAL A 57 0.59 -9.68 3.40
CA VAL A 57 -0.39 -8.91 4.16
C VAL A 57 -0.21 -7.41 3.91
N THR A 58 -1.31 -6.68 3.94
CA THR A 58 -1.32 -5.23 3.75
C THR A 58 -1.85 -4.51 4.97
N TYR A 59 -1.24 -3.39 5.33
CA TYR A 59 -1.79 -2.48 6.32
C TYR A 59 -1.53 -1.03 5.94
N ASN A 60 -2.46 -0.16 6.33
CA ASN A 60 -2.35 1.28 6.09
C ASN A 60 -2.93 2.05 7.26
N ILE A 61 -2.23 3.10 7.68
CA ILE A 61 -2.66 4.02 8.74
C ILE A 61 -2.77 5.41 8.12
N ASP A 62 -3.96 6.00 8.17
CA ASP A 62 -4.19 7.39 7.80
C ASP A 62 -4.43 8.23 9.07
N LEU A 63 -4.04 9.50 9.00
CA LEU A 63 -4.21 10.46 10.08
C LEU A 63 -4.89 11.71 9.55
N ASN A 64 -5.97 12.13 10.20
CA ASN A 64 -6.68 13.37 9.91
C ASN A 64 -6.69 14.24 11.16
N ILE A 65 -6.22 15.48 11.04
CA ILE A 65 -6.20 16.45 12.13
C ILE A 65 -6.87 17.72 11.64
N PHE A 66 -7.69 18.34 12.48
CA PHE A 66 -8.14 19.70 12.23
C PHE A 66 -8.23 20.53 13.51
N LYS A 67 -8.19 21.85 13.33
CA LYS A 67 -8.38 22.88 14.34
C LYS A 67 -9.34 23.96 13.81
N MET A 68 -10.35 24.29 14.60
CA MET A 68 -11.22 25.43 14.42
C MET A 68 -10.59 26.64 15.11
N ILE A 69 -10.59 27.76 14.41
CA ILE A 69 -10.17 29.07 14.90
C ILE A 69 -11.38 29.99 14.71
N LYS A 70 -11.79 30.67 15.78
CA LYS A 70 -12.82 31.70 15.71
C LYS A 70 -12.13 33.05 15.50
N LEU A 71 -12.51 33.76 14.45
CA LEU A 71 -12.06 35.12 14.17
C LEU A 71 -13.28 35.98 13.92
N ASN A 72 -13.68 36.77 14.93
CA ASN A 72 -14.95 37.51 14.94
C ASN A 72 -16.14 36.57 14.67
N ASP A 73 -16.97 36.91 13.69
CA ASP A 73 -18.15 36.12 13.28
C ASP A 73 -17.80 34.95 12.34
N HIS A 74 -16.52 34.80 11.96
CA HIS A 74 -16.08 33.74 11.05
C HIS A 74 -15.48 32.55 11.78
N ARG A 75 -15.70 31.35 11.21
CA ARG A 75 -15.05 30.11 11.66
C ARG A 75 -14.10 29.62 10.58
N ILE A 76 -12.83 29.49 10.95
CA ILE A 76 -11.77 28.99 10.07
C ILE A 76 -11.38 27.59 10.55
N LYS A 77 -11.46 26.61 9.66
CA LYS A 77 -11.00 25.24 9.89
C LYS A 77 -9.66 25.01 9.18
N LEU A 78 -8.59 24.91 9.94
CA LEU A 78 -7.30 24.42 9.44
C LEU A 78 -7.26 22.91 9.56
N TYR A 79 -6.85 22.21 8.50
CA TYR A 79 -6.77 20.75 8.52
C TYR A 79 -5.49 20.23 7.86
N CYS A 80 -5.06 19.06 8.34
CA CYS A 80 -3.98 18.26 7.78
C CYS A 80 -4.45 16.82 7.68
N LYS A 81 -4.31 16.22 6.50
CA LYS A 81 -4.57 14.80 6.24
C LYS A 81 -3.30 14.13 5.77
N ILE A 82 -2.87 13.10 6.46
CA ILE A 82 -1.71 12.28 6.12
C ILE A 82 -2.24 10.89 5.75
N PHE A 83 -2.18 10.57 4.46
CA PHE A 83 -2.46 9.24 3.96
C PHE A 83 -1.19 8.40 3.97
N ASN A 84 -1.30 7.13 4.36
CA ASN A 84 -0.16 6.22 4.52
C ASN A 84 0.92 6.82 5.45
N LEU A 85 0.52 7.11 6.69
CA LEU A 85 1.36 7.70 7.74
C LEU A 85 2.68 6.93 7.94
N THR A 86 2.68 5.60 7.83
CA THR A 86 3.90 4.78 7.99
C THR A 86 4.77 4.70 6.74
N ASP A 87 4.34 5.29 5.62
CA ASP A 87 4.99 5.17 4.31
C ASP A 87 5.24 3.72 3.88
N ARG A 88 4.26 2.84 4.18
CA ARG A 88 4.33 1.42 3.85
C ARG A 88 4.01 1.24 2.36
N LEU A 89 4.94 0.65 1.62
CA LEU A 89 4.69 0.16 0.25
C LEU A 89 3.99 -1.20 0.31
N ASN A 90 2.66 -1.21 0.37
CA ASN A 90 1.89 -2.45 0.37
C ASN A 90 1.92 -3.09 -1.02
N GLU A 91 2.09 -4.41 -1.08
CA GLU A 91 2.19 -5.18 -2.33
C GLU A 91 0.78 -5.53 -2.84
N LEU A 92 0.26 -4.74 -3.77
CA LEU A 92 -1.07 -4.92 -4.37
C LEU A 92 -1.07 -6.04 -5.42
N ARG A 93 0.05 -6.17 -6.11
CA ARG A 93 0.35 -7.21 -7.09
C ARG A 93 1.68 -7.86 -6.75
N VAL A 94 1.86 -9.09 -7.21
CA VAL A 94 3.08 -9.86 -6.98
C VAL A 94 3.48 -10.55 -8.27
N TYR A 95 4.76 -10.79 -8.45
CA TYR A 95 5.23 -11.72 -9.45
C TYR A 95 4.79 -13.13 -9.06
N SER A 96 4.11 -13.85 -9.97
CA SER A 96 3.67 -15.22 -9.73
C SER A 96 4.81 -16.17 -9.39
N SER A 97 6.03 -15.83 -9.79
CA SER A 97 7.22 -16.66 -9.60
C SER A 97 7.82 -16.60 -8.19
N THR A 98 7.59 -15.51 -7.46
CA THR A 98 8.23 -15.24 -6.16
C THR A 98 7.23 -14.90 -5.07
N GLY A 99 6.00 -14.52 -5.43
CA GLY A 99 4.97 -14.12 -4.49
C GLY A 99 5.22 -12.76 -3.84
N ASN A 100 6.18 -11.98 -4.35
CA ASN A 100 6.43 -10.61 -3.92
C ASN A 100 6.42 -9.64 -5.10
N ALA A 101 6.31 -8.35 -4.81
CA ALA A 101 6.26 -7.26 -5.78
C ALA A 101 7.63 -6.73 -6.20
N LYS A 102 8.70 -7.10 -5.49
CA LYS A 102 10.03 -6.50 -5.64
C LYS A 102 10.79 -7.05 -6.82
N HIS A 103 10.78 -8.37 -6.98
CA HIS A 103 11.55 -9.02 -8.03
C HIS A 103 10.87 -10.32 -8.50
N PRO A 104 10.91 -10.62 -9.80
CA PRO A 104 10.56 -11.93 -10.32
C PRO A 104 11.65 -12.96 -9.97
N TYR A 105 11.37 -14.23 -10.27
CA TYR A 105 12.39 -15.25 -10.29
C TYR A 105 13.23 -15.08 -11.55
N ARG A 106 14.55 -15.26 -11.44
CA ARG A 106 15.48 -15.25 -12.56
C ARG A 106 16.48 -16.39 -12.40
N THR A 107 16.86 -17.02 -13.50
CA THR A 107 17.97 -17.97 -13.51
C THR A 107 19.30 -17.23 -13.37
N LEU A 108 20.36 -17.91 -12.94
CA LEU A 108 21.70 -17.30 -12.81
C LEU A 108 22.18 -16.65 -14.13
N PRO A 109 22.05 -17.27 -15.31
CA PRO A 109 22.41 -16.61 -16.57
C PRO A 109 21.61 -15.33 -16.83
N ASN A 110 20.31 -15.30 -16.50
CA ASN A 110 19.51 -14.08 -16.67
C ASN A 110 19.99 -12.94 -15.77
N ILE A 111 20.39 -13.26 -14.53
CA ILE A 111 20.91 -12.28 -13.58
C ILE A 111 22.24 -11.72 -14.10
N GLU A 112 23.15 -12.58 -14.57
CA GLU A 112 24.45 -12.16 -15.09
C GLU A 112 24.33 -11.19 -16.29
N VAL A 113 23.40 -11.46 -17.21
CA VAL A 113 23.12 -10.55 -18.34
C VAL A 113 22.62 -9.18 -17.84
N LEU A 114 21.74 -9.16 -16.85
CA LEU A 114 21.18 -7.91 -16.32
C LEU A 114 22.17 -7.12 -15.46
N LEU A 115 23.07 -7.80 -14.74
CA LEU A 115 24.15 -7.14 -13.99
C LEU A 115 25.15 -6.43 -14.91
N ASN A 116 25.29 -6.90 -16.14
CA ASN A 116 26.10 -6.23 -17.17
C ASN A 116 25.36 -5.07 -17.88
N ASN A 117 24.13 -4.74 -17.46
CA ASN A 117 23.39 -3.61 -18.02
C ASN A 117 24.07 -2.28 -17.61
N PRO A 118 24.47 -1.42 -18.57
CA PRO A 118 25.19 -0.18 -18.26
C PRO A 118 24.28 0.94 -17.73
N ASN A 119 22.96 0.82 -17.89
CA ASN A 119 22.00 1.90 -17.65
C ASN A 119 21.17 1.72 -16.37
N PHE A 120 20.88 0.47 -16.00
CA PHE A 120 19.98 0.15 -14.88
C PHE A 120 20.56 -0.95 -14.01
N THR A 121 20.40 -0.80 -12.70
CA THR A 121 20.61 -1.87 -11.73
C THR A 121 19.52 -2.93 -11.86
N LEU A 122 19.79 -4.13 -11.33
CA LEU A 122 18.80 -5.23 -11.33
C LEU A 122 17.48 -4.81 -10.65
N GLU A 123 17.56 -4.06 -9.55
CA GLU A 123 16.37 -3.58 -8.83
C GLU A 123 15.56 -2.57 -9.65
N GLU A 124 16.22 -1.66 -10.39
CA GLU A 124 15.54 -0.70 -11.26
C GLU A 124 14.86 -1.38 -12.45
N VAL A 125 15.45 -2.44 -13.00
CA VAL A 125 14.83 -3.25 -14.07
C VAL A 125 13.55 -3.93 -13.57
N ASP A 126 13.56 -4.41 -12.33
CA ASP A 126 12.43 -5.12 -11.74
C ASP A 126 11.39 -4.20 -11.09
N LEU A 127 11.70 -2.90 -10.96
CA LEU A 127 10.87 -1.91 -10.31
C LEU A 127 9.53 -1.73 -11.04
N ARG A 128 8.45 -2.08 -10.34
CA ARG A 128 7.07 -1.91 -10.81
C ARG A 128 6.28 -1.06 -9.84
N PRO A 129 6.25 0.28 -10.03
CA PRO A 129 5.48 1.16 -9.15
C PRO A 129 4.00 0.80 -9.10
N ASP A 130 3.45 0.24 -10.17
CA ASP A 130 2.06 -0.23 -10.25
C ASP A 130 1.76 -1.47 -9.40
N TYR A 131 2.78 -2.11 -8.82
CA TYR A 131 2.59 -3.25 -7.91
C TYR A 131 2.45 -2.81 -6.46
N PHE A 132 2.79 -1.58 -6.14
CA PHE A 132 2.76 -1.05 -4.77
C PHE A 132 1.61 -0.08 -4.55
N SER A 133 1.18 0.04 -3.30
CA SER A 133 0.28 1.12 -2.89
C SER A 133 0.94 2.48 -3.03
N SER A 134 0.12 3.53 -3.14
CA SER A 134 0.64 4.90 -3.16
C SER A 134 1.49 5.21 -1.92
N PRO A 135 2.58 5.98 -2.09
CA PRO A 135 3.43 6.40 -0.99
C PRO A 135 2.69 7.40 -0.08
N ARG A 136 3.32 7.81 1.01
CA ARG A 136 2.78 8.82 1.92
C ARG A 136 2.36 10.08 1.17
N ARG A 137 1.14 10.56 1.43
CA ARG A 137 0.61 11.81 0.88
C ARG A 137 0.09 12.71 1.98
N VAL A 138 0.58 13.94 2.03
CA VAL A 138 0.17 14.96 3.00
C VAL A 138 -0.65 16.04 2.29
N VAL A 139 -1.84 16.33 2.81
CA VAL A 139 -2.73 17.38 2.31
C VAL A 139 -3.01 18.34 3.44
N ILE A 140 -2.60 19.59 3.26
CA ILE A 140 -2.86 20.69 4.20
C ILE A 140 -3.86 21.63 3.53
N GLY A 141 -4.82 22.13 4.28
CA GLY A 141 -5.76 23.11 3.75
C GLY A 141 -6.49 23.88 4.83
N LEU A 142 -7.25 24.86 4.37
CA LEU A 142 -8.12 25.69 5.19
C LEU A 142 -9.53 25.72 4.59
N ASN A 143 -10.52 25.89 5.45
CA ASN A 143 -11.91 26.10 5.08
C ASN A 143 -12.44 27.27 5.93
N ILE A 144 -13.23 28.16 5.32
CA ILE A 144 -13.75 29.38 5.96
C ILE A 144 -15.27 29.35 5.81
N ASP A 145 -15.96 29.31 6.95
CA ASP A 145 -17.42 29.42 7.01
C ASP A 145 -17.79 30.88 7.37
N PHE A 146 -18.70 31.47 6.59
CA PHE A 146 -19.25 32.82 6.77
C PHE A 146 -20.75 32.78 7.04
#